data_AF-S8CIA8-F1
#
_entry.id   AF-S8CIA8-F1
#
_cell.length_a   1.000
_cell.length_b   1.000
_cell.length_c   1.000
_cell.angle_alpha   90.00
_cell.angle_beta   90.00
_cell.angle_gamma   90.00
#
_symmetry.space_group_name_H-M   'P 1'
#
loop_
_entity.id
_entity.type
_entity.pdbx_description
1 polymer ?
#
loop_
_entity_poly.entity_id
_entity_poly.type
_entity_poly.pdbx_seq_one_letter_code
_entity_poly.pdbx_strand_id
1 'polypeptide(L)'
;GQLPPRVYAGYSVYKGKAAITVEPRPPEFSSLGSGAFKVSKEGFVLLQFAPAVGSRQYDWTRKQIFSLSVTEIGNIISLGARDSCEFFHDPNKGKSDEGRVRKVLKVEPLPDGSGHFFNLSVQNKITNVDESIYIPITRAEFAVLVSSLNFIVPYLLGWHAFASSVKPEDSSSTRSNSRTVDFEWSR
;
A
#
# COMPACT_ATOMS: atom_id res chain seq x y z
N GLY A 1 -30.49 -0.42 -7.78
CA GLY A 1 -30.00 -0.96 -6.49
C GLY A 1 -29.08 0.07 -5.87
N GLN A 2 -29.14 0.26 -4.56
CA GLN A 2 -28.27 1.18 -3.84
C GLN A 2 -26.83 0.64 -3.88
N LEU A 3 -25.86 1.49 -4.23
CA LEU A 3 -24.45 1.10 -4.22
C LEU A 3 -24.06 0.72 -2.78
N PRO A 4 -23.22 -0.31 -2.58
CA PRO A 4 -22.73 -0.65 -1.26
C PRO A 4 -22.00 0.55 -0.64
N PRO A 5 -22.12 0.77 0.69
CA PRO A 5 -21.51 1.90 1.35
C PRO A 5 -19.98 1.82 1.28
N ARG A 6 -19.34 2.99 1.20
CA ARG A 6 -17.87 3.08 1.31
C ARG A 6 -17.46 2.92 2.78
N VAL A 7 -16.43 2.12 3.02
CA VAL A 7 -15.84 1.88 4.35
C VAL A 7 -14.39 2.39 4.35
N TYR A 8 -14.00 3.08 5.42
CA TYR A 8 -12.65 3.56 5.65
C TYR A 8 -12.05 2.83 6.84
N ALA A 9 -10.94 2.11 6.63
CA ALA A 9 -10.33 1.24 7.63
C ALA A 9 -8.81 1.49 7.72
N GLY A 10 -8.44 2.54 8.45
CA GLY A 10 -7.03 2.87 8.71
C GLY A 10 -6.50 2.20 9.97
N TYR A 11 -5.29 1.64 9.91
CA TYR A 11 -4.52 1.23 11.09
C TYR A 11 -3.59 2.37 11.51
N SER A 12 -3.67 2.80 12.77
CA SER A 12 -2.88 3.93 13.28
C SER A 12 -1.97 3.52 14.43
N VAL A 13 -0.74 4.05 14.41
CA VAL A 13 0.23 3.95 15.51
C VAL A 13 0.55 5.35 16.02
N TYR A 14 0.45 5.54 17.33
CA TYR A 14 0.62 6.83 18.01
C TYR A 14 1.84 6.79 18.93
N LYS A 15 2.80 7.70 18.74
CA LYS A 15 4.03 7.80 19.53
C LYS A 15 4.24 9.22 20.05
N GLY A 16 5.27 9.42 20.88
CA GLY A 16 5.49 10.69 21.56
C GLY A 16 5.68 11.91 20.64
N LYS A 17 6.26 11.73 19.45
CA LYS A 17 6.57 12.83 18.51
C LYS A 17 5.77 12.82 17.21
N ALA A 18 5.12 11.70 16.88
CA ALA A 18 4.42 11.53 15.62
C ALA A 18 3.36 10.43 15.70
N ALA A 19 2.44 10.46 14.75
CA ALA A 19 1.51 9.39 14.44
C ALA A 19 1.67 8.97 12.98
N ILE A 20 1.39 7.70 12.70
CA ILE A 20 1.24 7.17 11.34
C ILE A 20 -0.12 6.50 11.20
N THR A 21 -0.78 6.73 10.07
CA THR A 21 -1.98 5.98 9.64
C THR A 21 -1.70 5.28 8.32
N VAL A 22 -2.03 4.00 8.25
CA VAL A 22 -1.85 3.10 7.10
C VAL A 22 -3.23 2.75 6.56
N GLU A 23 -3.52 3.11 5.31
CA GLU A 23 -4.85 2.96 4.71
C GLU A 23 -4.75 2.30 3.31
N PRO A 24 -5.45 1.19 3.04
CA PRO A 24 -5.47 0.59 1.72
C PRO A 24 -6.30 1.41 0.74
N ARG A 25 -5.87 1.45 -0.52
CA ARG A 25 -6.57 2.08 -1.64
C ARG A 25 -6.86 1.02 -2.70
N PRO A 26 -8.13 0.83 -3.10
CA PRO A 26 -8.51 -0.26 -3.99
C PRO A 26 -7.93 -0.07 -5.39
N PRO A 27 -7.78 -1.17 -6.18
CA PRO A 27 -7.48 -1.08 -7.60
C PRO A 27 -8.63 -0.43 -8.38
N GLU A 28 -8.31 0.01 -9.59
CA GLU A 28 -9.28 0.50 -10.57
C GLU A 28 -9.49 -0.57 -11.66
N PHE A 29 -10.73 -0.69 -12.12
CA PHE A 29 -11.13 -1.59 -13.19
C PHE A 29 -11.73 -0.81 -14.35
N SER A 30 -11.41 -1.21 -15.58
CA SER A 30 -12.04 -0.71 -16.80
C SER A 30 -12.94 -1.79 -17.42
N SER A 31 -14.09 -1.36 -17.94
CA SER A 31 -14.98 -2.24 -18.71
C SER A 31 -14.43 -2.44 -20.12
N LEU A 32 -14.56 -3.66 -20.64
CA LEU A 32 -14.29 -4.02 -22.03
C LEU A 32 -15.59 -4.07 -22.84
N GLY A 33 -15.48 -3.97 -24.17
CA GLY A 33 -16.64 -4.09 -25.06
C GLY A 33 -17.35 -5.45 -25.01
N SER A 34 -16.66 -6.48 -24.50
CA SER A 34 -17.23 -7.81 -24.26
C SER A 34 -18.09 -7.91 -23.00
N GLY A 35 -18.18 -6.84 -22.20
CA GLY A 35 -18.83 -6.86 -20.88
C GLY A 35 -17.95 -7.40 -19.74
N ALA A 36 -16.71 -7.82 -20.04
CA ALA A 36 -15.73 -8.19 -19.03
C ALA A 36 -15.03 -6.96 -18.42
N PHE A 37 -14.38 -7.14 -17.28
CA PHE A 37 -13.57 -6.12 -16.62
C PHE A 37 -12.08 -6.47 -16.67
N LYS A 38 -11.23 -5.47 -16.81
CA LYS A 38 -9.78 -5.57 -16.72
C LYS A 38 -9.28 -4.64 -15.62
N VAL A 39 -8.30 -5.07 -14.81
CA VAL A 39 -7.59 -4.17 -13.89
C VAL A 39 -6.86 -3.12 -14.74
N SER A 40 -7.24 -1.84 -14.57
CA SER A 40 -6.61 -0.72 -15.28
C SER A 40 -5.50 -0.07 -14.45
N LYS A 41 -5.58 -0.19 -13.12
CA LYS A 41 -4.57 0.30 -12.19
C LYS A 41 -4.58 -0.54 -10.93
N GLU A 42 -3.42 -0.94 -10.45
CA GLU A 42 -3.28 -1.61 -9.16
C GLU A 42 -3.67 -0.69 -8.01
N GLY A 43 -4.14 -1.30 -6.93
CA GLY A 43 -4.29 -0.63 -5.66
C GLY A 43 -2.94 -0.32 -5.01
N PHE A 44 -2.96 0.43 -3.93
CA PHE A 44 -1.76 0.80 -3.18
C PHE A 44 -2.10 1.01 -1.70
N VAL A 45 -1.09 1.17 -0.85
CA VAL A 45 -1.28 1.56 0.56
C VAL A 45 -0.82 3.00 0.75
N LEU A 46 -1.65 3.83 1.38
CA LEU A 46 -1.32 5.21 1.71
C LEU A 46 -0.86 5.30 3.16
N LEU A 47 0.36 5.80 3.35
CA LEU A 47 0.90 6.18 4.65
C LEU A 47 0.67 7.67 4.87
N GLN A 48 0.18 8.03 6.05
CA GLN A 48 -0.01 9.41 6.48
C GLN A 48 0.72 9.64 7.80
N PHE A 49 1.72 10.51 7.81
CA PHE A 49 2.53 10.86 8.97
C PHE A 49 2.09 12.23 9.50
N ALA A 50 1.82 12.36 10.78
CA ALA A 50 1.46 13.62 11.42
C ALA A 50 2.38 13.92 12.61
N PRO A 51 2.91 15.14 12.74
CA PRO A 51 3.71 15.54 13.91
C PRO A 51 2.82 15.68 15.15
N ALA A 52 3.38 15.41 16.32
CA ALA A 52 2.73 15.71 17.59
C ALA A 52 2.71 17.21 17.86
N VAL A 53 1.61 17.71 18.42
CA VAL A 53 1.44 19.10 18.90
C VAL A 53 1.16 19.18 20.40
N GLY A 54 1.07 18.02 21.06
CA GLY A 54 0.85 17.90 22.49
C GLY A 54 0.84 16.44 22.91
N SER A 55 0.63 16.19 24.20
CA SER A 55 0.52 14.82 24.71
C SER A 55 -0.67 14.11 24.04
N ARG A 56 -0.37 13.08 23.23
CA ARG A 56 -1.36 12.30 22.47
C ARG A 56 -2.24 13.14 21.52
N GLN A 57 -1.73 14.29 21.07
CA GLN A 57 -2.39 15.15 20.08
C GLN A 57 -1.48 15.34 18.87
N TYR A 58 -2.04 15.23 17.67
CA TYR A 58 -1.31 15.23 16.40
C TYR A 58 -1.96 16.16 15.40
N ASP A 59 -1.15 16.95 14.70
CA ASP A 59 -1.64 17.91 13.71
C ASP A 59 -1.72 17.27 12.33
N TRP A 60 -2.91 16.77 12.00
CA TRP A 60 -3.20 16.16 10.71
C TRP A 60 -3.32 17.16 9.55
N THR A 61 -3.36 18.47 9.83
CA THR A 61 -3.33 19.50 8.79
C THR A 61 -1.93 19.66 8.20
N ARG A 62 -0.89 19.37 9.00
CA ARG A 62 0.52 19.33 8.61
C ARG A 62 1.02 17.93 8.24
N LYS A 63 0.10 17.01 7.91
CA LYS A 63 0.50 15.63 7.60
C LYS A 63 1.32 15.56 6.31
N GLN A 64 2.30 14.66 6.29
CA GLN A 64 3.02 14.24 5.09
C GLN A 64 2.53 12.86 4.65
N ILE A 65 2.43 12.64 3.34
CA ILE A 65 1.91 11.39 2.78
C ILE A 65 2.92 10.69 1.88
N PHE A 66 2.90 9.36 1.90
CA PHE A 66 3.70 8.49 1.04
C PHE A 66 2.85 7.29 0.60
N SER A 67 2.80 6.98 -0.69
CA SER A 67 2.10 5.81 -1.21
C SER A 67 3.07 4.65 -1.39
N LEU A 68 2.68 3.44 -0.99
CA LEU A 68 3.40 2.21 -1.25
C LEU A 68 2.69 1.44 -2.35
N SER A 69 3.38 1.25 -3.48
CA SER A 69 3.00 0.29 -4.52
C SER A 69 3.07 -1.15 -4.02
N VAL A 70 2.48 -2.10 -4.76
CA VAL A 70 2.53 -3.53 -4.41
C VAL A 70 3.98 -4.03 -4.30
N THR A 71 4.88 -3.55 -5.17
CA THR A 71 6.31 -3.89 -5.14
C THR A 71 7.02 -3.35 -3.89
N GLU A 72 6.71 -2.12 -3.47
CA GLU A 72 7.29 -1.53 -2.26
C GLU A 72 6.72 -2.19 -1.00
N ILE A 73 5.45 -2.60 -1.02
CA ILE A 73 4.88 -3.46 0.01
C ILE A 73 5.66 -4.77 0.12
N GLY A 74 6.04 -5.37 -1.01
CA GLY A 74 6.91 -6.54 -1.10
C GLY A 74 8.19 -6.39 -0.28
N ASN A 75 8.87 -5.25 -0.39
CA ASN A 75 10.08 -4.94 0.38
C ASN A 75 9.81 -4.88 1.89
N ILE A 76 8.67 -4.32 2.31
CA ILE A 76 8.32 -4.22 3.75
C ILE A 76 7.97 -5.59 4.33
N ILE A 77 7.20 -6.41 3.62
CA ILE A 77 6.79 -7.73 4.13
C ILE A 77 7.95 -8.73 4.19
N SER A 78 8.97 -8.57 3.34
CA SER A 78 10.16 -9.42 3.31
C SER A 78 11.29 -8.90 4.20
N LEU A 79 11.10 -7.78 4.90
CA LEU A 79 12.14 -7.13 5.69
C LEU A 79 12.53 -8.01 6.90
N GLY A 80 13.79 -8.42 6.98
CA GLY A 80 14.33 -9.08 8.16
C GLY A 80 14.47 -8.14 9.36
N ALA A 81 14.72 -8.72 10.54
CA ALA A 81 14.81 -7.97 11.80
C ALA A 81 15.96 -6.94 11.85
N ARG A 82 16.94 -7.03 10.94
CA ARG A 82 18.09 -6.12 10.84
C ARG A 82 18.21 -5.47 9.46
N ASP A 83 17.29 -5.77 8.56
CA ASP A 83 17.33 -5.26 7.20
C ASP A 83 16.70 -3.87 7.16
N SER A 84 17.12 -3.11 6.15
CA SER A 84 16.65 -1.76 5.88
C SER A 84 16.18 -1.65 4.44
N CYS A 85 15.22 -0.78 4.18
CA CYS A 85 14.84 -0.39 2.82
C CYS A 85 14.56 1.12 2.74
N GLU A 86 14.72 1.66 1.53
CA GLU A 86 14.53 3.07 1.24
C GLU A 86 13.79 3.23 -0.10
N PHE A 87 12.83 4.15 -0.12
CA PHE A 87 11.99 4.42 -1.28
C PHE A 87 12.04 5.90 -1.66
N PHE A 88 12.13 6.18 -2.95
CA PHE A 88 12.24 7.54 -3.49
C PHE A 88 11.09 7.85 -4.43
N HIS A 89 10.29 8.85 -4.08
CA HIS A 89 9.16 9.29 -4.91
C HIS A 89 9.36 10.73 -5.36
N ASP A 90 9.11 10.96 -6.65
CA ASP A 90 8.82 12.27 -7.22
C ASP A 90 7.38 12.25 -7.73
N PRO A 91 6.42 12.90 -7.02
CA PRO A 91 5.02 12.92 -7.44
C PRO A 91 4.77 13.54 -8.82
N ASN A 92 5.73 14.30 -9.34
CA ASN A 92 5.66 14.99 -10.62
C ASN A 92 6.56 14.36 -11.69
N LYS A 93 7.08 13.15 -11.46
CA LYS A 93 7.85 12.42 -12.48
C LYS A 93 7.07 12.34 -13.80
N GLY A 94 7.67 12.77 -14.90
CA GLY A 94 7.06 12.84 -16.23
C GLY A 94 6.11 14.03 -16.44
N LYS A 95 6.07 15.00 -15.53
CA LYS A 95 5.24 16.22 -15.60
C LYS A 95 6.10 17.48 -15.55
N SER A 96 5.49 18.64 -15.70
CA SER A 96 6.17 19.95 -15.76
C SER A 96 7.01 20.29 -14.52
N ASP A 97 6.63 19.81 -13.33
CA ASP A 97 7.31 20.10 -12.05
C ASP A 97 8.19 18.94 -11.56
N GLU A 98 8.64 18.07 -12.47
CA GLU A 98 9.59 17.01 -12.15
C GLU A 98 10.86 17.56 -11.45
N GLY A 99 11.36 16.84 -10.46
CA GLY A 99 12.56 17.16 -9.68
C GLY A 99 12.35 18.26 -8.63
N ARG A 100 11.17 18.88 -8.57
CA ARG A 100 10.86 19.95 -7.60
C ARG A 100 10.28 19.45 -6.30
N VAL A 101 9.71 18.24 -6.30
CA VAL A 101 9.18 17.57 -5.10
C VAL A 101 9.86 16.21 -4.98
N ARG A 102 10.45 15.93 -3.82
CA ARG A 102 11.11 14.67 -3.51
C ARG A 102 10.65 14.18 -2.16
N LYS A 103 10.26 12.90 -2.11
CA LYS A 103 9.91 12.20 -0.89
C LYS A 103 10.80 10.98 -0.73
N VAL A 104 11.29 10.78 0.48
CA VAL A 104 12.12 9.63 0.84
C VAL A 104 11.52 8.97 2.06
N LEU A 105 11.15 7.70 1.93
CA LEU A 105 10.74 6.88 3.06
C LEU A 105 11.85 5.89 3.37
N LYS A 106 12.36 5.95 4.61
CA LYS A 106 13.31 4.98 5.15
C LYS A 106 12.62 4.10 6.17
N VAL A 107 12.89 2.80 6.09
CA VAL A 107 12.49 1.80 7.08
C VAL A 107 13.75 1.05 7.51
N GLU A 108 14.14 1.21 8.77
CA GLU A 108 15.42 0.70 9.29
C GLU A 108 15.22 0.13 10.70
N PRO A 109 16.04 -0.83 11.17
CA PRO A 109 15.91 -1.41 12.50
C PRO A 109 16.24 -0.37 13.59
N LEU A 110 15.56 -0.48 14.73
CA LEU A 110 15.91 0.29 15.93
C LEU A 110 17.25 -0.17 16.50
N PRO A 111 18.07 0.73 17.10
CA PRO A 111 19.38 0.37 17.65
C PRO A 111 19.34 -0.73 18.73
N ASP A 112 18.24 -0.82 19.48
CA ASP A 112 18.03 -1.82 20.52
C ASP A 112 17.42 -3.15 20.00
N GLY A 113 17.14 -3.23 18.70
CA GLY A 113 16.52 -4.39 18.06
C GLY A 113 15.04 -4.62 18.44
N SER A 114 14.39 -3.66 19.09
CA SER A 114 13.00 -3.78 19.56
C SER A 114 11.94 -3.62 18.46
N GLY A 115 12.36 -3.31 17.23
CA GLY A 115 11.50 -3.08 16.08
C GLY A 115 12.22 -2.30 14.99
N HIS A 116 11.47 -1.49 14.26
CA HIS A 116 11.95 -0.63 13.18
C HIS A 116 11.55 0.82 13.43
N PHE A 117 12.08 1.75 12.66
CA PHE A 117 11.52 3.08 12.55
C PHE A 117 11.15 3.37 11.10
N PHE A 118 10.16 4.24 10.94
CA PHE A 118 9.80 4.81 9.66
C PHE A 118 10.18 6.29 9.71
N ASN A 119 10.93 6.76 8.72
CA ASN A 119 11.26 8.17 8.57
C ASN A 119 10.88 8.65 7.17
N LEU A 120 9.94 9.59 7.12
CA LEU A 120 9.51 10.23 5.87
C LEU A 120 10.12 11.63 5.79
N SER A 121 11.02 11.83 4.84
CA SER A 121 11.59 13.13 4.49
C SER A 121 10.93 13.67 3.22
N VAL A 122 10.45 14.91 3.26
CA VAL A 122 9.76 15.59 2.16
C VAL A 122 10.43 16.93 1.87
N GLN A 123 10.92 17.07 0.65
CA GLN A 123 11.44 18.32 0.10
C GLN A 123 10.52 18.77 -1.01
N ASN A 124 9.89 19.92 -0.85
CA ASN A 124 9.04 20.55 -1.87
C ASN A 124 9.53 21.98 -2.12
N LYS A 125 10.25 22.16 -3.24
CA LYS A 125 10.80 23.45 -3.66
C LYS A 125 9.73 24.43 -4.16
N ILE A 126 8.51 23.96 -4.42
CA ILE A 126 7.40 24.80 -4.91
C ILE A 126 6.80 25.58 -3.73
N THR A 127 6.65 24.91 -2.59
CA THR A 127 6.03 25.48 -1.38
C THR A 127 7.06 25.78 -0.28
N ASN A 128 8.35 25.60 -0.58
CA ASN A 128 9.46 25.78 0.35
C ASN A 128 9.33 24.95 1.64
N VAL A 129 8.92 23.68 1.48
CA VAL A 129 8.80 22.72 2.59
C VAL A 129 10.03 21.81 2.59
N ASP A 130 10.68 21.69 3.74
CA ASP A 130 11.71 20.69 4.03
C ASP A 130 11.42 20.10 5.41
N GLU A 131 10.74 18.96 5.44
CA GLU A 131 10.26 18.32 6.67
C GLU A 131 10.69 16.86 6.74
N SER A 132 10.97 16.37 7.95
CA SER A 132 11.20 14.95 8.21
C SER A 132 10.40 14.51 9.42
N ILE A 133 9.60 13.45 9.27
CA ILE A 133 8.80 12.88 10.35
C ILE A 133 9.28 11.46 10.64
N TYR A 134 9.76 11.27 11.87
CA TYR A 134 10.26 10.01 12.40
C TYR A 134 9.24 9.37 13.34
N ILE A 135 9.03 8.07 13.22
CA ILE A 135 8.21 7.30 14.15
C ILE A 135 8.81 5.91 14.41
N PRO A 136 9.08 5.53 15.68
CA PRO A 136 9.48 4.17 16.01
C PRO A 136 8.26 3.23 15.97
N ILE A 137 8.44 2.03 15.44
CA ILE A 137 7.44 0.97 15.32
C ILE A 137 7.99 -0.26 16.03
N THR A 138 7.34 -0.69 17.09
CA THR A 138 7.74 -1.88 17.84
C THR A 138 7.60 -3.13 16.99
N ARG A 139 8.30 -4.20 17.37
CA ARG A 139 8.18 -5.52 16.73
C ARG A 139 6.72 -6.01 16.63
N ALA A 140 5.91 -5.75 17.66
CA ALA A 140 4.50 -6.14 17.67
C ALA A 140 3.67 -5.33 16.67
N GLU A 141 3.84 -4.00 16.66
CA GLU A 141 3.16 -3.13 15.70
C GLU A 141 3.58 -3.44 14.25
N PHE A 142 4.87 -3.76 14.04
CA PHE A 142 5.39 -4.16 12.73
C PHE A 142 4.82 -5.50 12.29
N ALA A 143 4.66 -6.48 13.18
CA ALA A 143 4.01 -7.75 12.86
C ALA A 143 2.55 -7.58 12.42
N VAL A 144 1.80 -6.67 13.06
CA VAL A 144 0.43 -6.32 12.63
C VAL A 144 0.43 -5.69 11.23
N LEU A 145 1.38 -4.78 10.96
CA LEU A 145 1.54 -4.17 9.64
C LEU A 145 1.84 -5.22 8.58
N VAL A 146 2.84 -6.09 8.80
CA VAL A 146 3.21 -7.16 7.87
C VAL A 146 2.04 -8.11 7.61
N SER A 147 1.30 -8.51 8.66
CA SER A 147 0.12 -9.36 8.50
C SER A 147 -0.96 -8.69 7.64
N SER A 148 -1.25 -7.41 7.91
CA SER A 148 -2.23 -6.62 7.15
C SER A 148 -1.82 -6.43 5.69
N LEU A 149 -0.53 -6.18 5.45
CA LEU A 149 0.02 -6.01 4.11
C LEU A 149 -0.02 -7.31 3.30
N ASN A 150 0.34 -8.45 3.90
CA ASN A 150 0.20 -9.76 3.25
C ASN A 150 -1.26 -10.04 2.86
N PHE A 151 -2.21 -9.74 3.75
CA PHE A 151 -3.63 -9.92 3.47
C PHE A 151 -4.13 -9.04 2.32
N ILE A 152 -3.70 -7.78 2.25
CA ILE A 152 -4.25 -6.84 1.27
C ILE A 152 -3.66 -6.98 -0.13
N VAL A 153 -2.43 -7.51 -0.29
CA VAL A 153 -1.76 -7.61 -1.61
C VAL A 153 -2.63 -8.26 -2.70
N PRO A 154 -3.28 -9.42 -2.49
CA PRO A 154 -4.19 -9.99 -3.50
C PRO A 154 -5.39 -9.09 -3.85
N TYR A 155 -5.84 -8.26 -2.90
CA TYR A 155 -6.91 -7.29 -3.15
C TYR A 155 -6.42 -6.12 -4.01
N LEU A 156 -5.21 -5.62 -3.73
CA LEU A 156 -4.59 -4.55 -4.53
C LEU A 156 -4.32 -4.98 -5.97
N LEU A 157 -4.03 -6.26 -6.19
CA LEU A 157 -3.86 -6.84 -7.53
C LEU A 157 -5.19 -7.18 -8.24
N GLY A 158 -6.33 -7.03 -7.56
CA GLY A 158 -7.64 -7.39 -8.11
C GLY A 158 -7.94 -8.89 -8.11
N TRP A 159 -7.08 -9.74 -7.55
CA TRP A 159 -7.25 -11.20 -7.54
C TRP A 159 -8.46 -11.66 -6.73
N HIS A 160 -8.86 -10.90 -5.72
CA HIS A 160 -10.11 -11.14 -4.98
C HIS A 160 -11.35 -11.14 -5.89
N ALA A 161 -11.38 -10.30 -6.93
CA ALA A 161 -12.50 -10.24 -7.88
C ALA A 161 -12.54 -11.49 -8.77
N PHE A 162 -11.36 -11.95 -9.21
CA PHE A 162 -11.23 -13.23 -9.91
C PHE A 162 -11.66 -14.39 -9.01
N ALA A 163 -11.11 -14.50 -7.80
CA ALA A 163 -11.41 -15.58 -6.87
C ALA A 163 -12.91 -15.65 -6.52
N SER A 164 -13.58 -14.49 -6.36
CA SER A 164 -15.02 -14.42 -6.09
C SER A 164 -15.90 -14.84 -7.29
N SER A 165 -15.34 -14.84 -8.50
CA SER A 165 -16.05 -15.27 -9.72
C SER A 165 -15.97 -16.79 -9.96
N VAL A 166 -15.02 -17.47 -9.31
CA VAL A 166 -14.88 -18.93 -9.41
C VAL A 166 -15.97 -19.57 -8.56
N LYS A 167 -17.00 -20.12 -9.20
CA LYS A 167 -17.99 -20.96 -8.54
C LYS A 167 -17.45 -22.39 -8.43
N PRO A 168 -17.66 -23.10 -7.31
CA PRO A 168 -17.49 -24.55 -7.29
C PRO A 168 -18.44 -25.13 -8.34
N GLU A 169 -17.95 -26.02 -9.22
CA GLU A 169 -18.81 -26.65 -10.22
C GLU A 169 -20.00 -27.34 -9.53
N ASP A 170 -21.22 -26.91 -9.86
CA ASP A 170 -22.39 -27.75 -9.62
C ASP A 170 -22.18 -29.02 -10.45
N SER A 171 -22.03 -30.13 -9.74
CA SER A 171 -21.73 -31.50 -10.20
C SER A 171 -22.76 -32.12 -11.16
N SER A 172 -23.48 -31.32 -11.94
CA SER A 172 -24.51 -31.76 -12.89
C SER A 172 -24.36 -31.20 -14.31
N SER A 173 -23.27 -30.51 -14.64
CA SER A 173 -22.97 -30.10 -16.02
C SER A 173 -22.13 -31.18 -16.71
N THR A 174 -22.79 -31.97 -17.56
CA THR A 174 -22.25 -32.95 -18.50
C THR A 174 -20.84 -32.63 -18.99
N ARG A 175 -19.90 -33.55 -18.69
CA ARG A 175 -18.54 -33.60 -19.26
C ARG A 175 -18.61 -33.58 -20.79
N SER A 176 -18.50 -32.40 -21.40
CA SER A 176 -18.10 -32.28 -22.80
C SER A 176 -16.60 -31.95 -22.85
N ASN A 177 -15.79 -32.97 -23.15
CA ASN A 177 -14.39 -32.88 -23.57
C ASN A 177 -13.56 -31.76 -22.92
N SER A 178 -13.05 -32.05 -21.72
CA SER A 178 -11.81 -31.44 -21.24
C SER A 178 -10.67 -31.89 -22.16
N ARG A 179 -10.55 -31.29 -23.34
CA ARG A 179 -9.25 -31.18 -24.01
C ARG A 179 -8.37 -30.47 -22.98
N THR A 180 -7.31 -31.11 -22.54
CA THR A 180 -6.15 -30.44 -21.95
C THR A 180 -5.75 -29.36 -22.95
N VAL A 181 -6.24 -28.13 -22.74
CA VAL A 181 -5.85 -26.99 -23.54
C VAL A 181 -4.43 -26.69 -23.11
N ASP A 182 -3.50 -27.02 -23.97
CA ASP A 182 -2.10 -26.65 -23.76
C ASP A 182 -1.98 -25.14 -23.99
N PHE A 183 -1.88 -24.40 -22.88
CA PHE A 183 -1.79 -22.94 -22.89
C PHE A 183 -0.38 -22.44 -23.25
N GLU A 184 0.60 -23.34 -23.41
CA GLU A 184 2.00 -22.97 -23.65
C GLU A 184 2.37 -22.96 -25.15
N TRP A 185 1.65 -23.70 -26.00
CA TRP A 185 2.06 -23.98 -27.39
C TRP A 185 1.18 -23.38 -28.48
N SER A 186 0.30 -22.44 -28.13
CA SER A 186 -0.52 -21.69 -29.11
C SER A 186 0.26 -20.48 -29.65
N ARG A 187 1.10 -20.69 -30.68
CA ARG A 187 1.71 -19.59 -31.47
C ARG A 187 0.82 -19.16 -32.63
#